data_AF-A0A6N8TG59-F1
#
_entry.id   AF-A0A6N8TG59-F1
#
_cell.length_a   1.000
_cell.length_b   1.000
_cell.length_c   1.000
_cell.angle_alpha   90.00
_cell.angle_beta   90.00
_cell.angle_gamma   90.00
#
_symmetry.space_group_name_H-M   'P 1'
#
loop_
_entity.id
_entity.type
_entity.pdbx_description
1 polymer ?
#
loop_
_entity_poly.entity_id
_entity_poly.type
_entity_poly.pdbx_seq_one_letter_code
_entity_poly.pdbx_strand_id
1 'polypeptide(L)'
;MAAPQLSVRSSKARDLAHRLARRENRSIAEVVERALEAYEIREVGREPAARFYARLSAEAGTDIDLDAVIREGRQPHRGLDL
;
A
#
# COMPACT_ATOMS: atom_id res chain seq x y z
N MET A 1 -32.61 8.75 -11.80
CA MET A 1 -31.84 9.97 -11.45
C MET A 1 -30.51 9.87 -12.16
N ALA A 2 -30.10 10.89 -12.92
CA ALA A 2 -28.81 10.86 -13.61
C ALA A 2 -27.69 11.06 -12.58
N ALA A 3 -26.72 10.14 -12.54
CA ALA A 3 -25.53 10.30 -11.70
C ALA A 3 -24.80 11.60 -12.08
N PRO A 4 -24.25 12.35 -11.11
CA PRO A 4 -23.50 13.56 -11.41
C PRO A 4 -22.30 13.21 -12.30
N GLN A 5 -22.27 13.78 -13.50
CA GLN A 5 -21.16 13.58 -14.44
C GLN A 5 -19.97 14.42 -14.00
N LEU A 6 -18.81 13.79 -13.86
CA LEU A 6 -17.57 14.49 -13.55
C LEU A 6 -17.13 15.34 -14.75
N SER A 7 -17.09 16.66 -14.58
CA SER A 7 -16.62 17.57 -15.63
C SER A 7 -15.12 17.84 -15.50
N VAL A 8 -14.33 17.27 -16.41
CA VAL A 8 -12.88 17.52 -16.47
C VAL A 8 -12.62 18.81 -17.25
N ARG A 9 -12.24 19.90 -16.55
CA ARG A 9 -11.97 21.20 -17.17
C ARG A 9 -10.60 21.29 -17.85
N SER A 10 -9.58 20.65 -17.27
CA SER A 10 -8.23 20.63 -17.81
C SER A 10 -8.15 19.82 -19.10
N SER A 11 -7.65 20.42 -20.18
CA SER A 11 -7.41 19.74 -21.46
C SER A 11 -6.46 18.56 -21.28
N LYS A 12 -5.37 18.73 -20.53
CA LYS A 12 -4.41 17.67 -20.23
C LYS A 12 -5.04 16.47 -19.51
N ALA A 13 -5.91 16.73 -18.53
CA ALA A 13 -6.59 15.65 -17.80
C ALA A 13 -7.58 14.90 -18.70
N ARG A 14 -8.28 15.62 -19.58
CA ARG A 14 -9.18 15.03 -20.57
C ARG A 14 -8.44 14.12 -21.54
N ASP A 15 -7.32 14.58 -22.08
CA ASP A 15 -6.49 13.81 -23.03
C ASP A 15 -5.94 12.53 -22.38
N LEU A 16 -5.53 12.62 -21.11
CA LEU A 16 -5.05 11.49 -20.35
C LEU A 16 -6.16 10.47 -20.09
N ALA A 17 -7.35 10.92 -19.69
CA ALA A 17 -8.50 10.05 -19.47
C ALA A 17 -8.94 9.34 -20.76
N HIS A 18 -8.98 10.05 -21.89
CA HIS A 18 -9.26 9.44 -23.20
C HIS A 18 -8.22 8.39 -23.60
N ARG A 19 -6.93 8.66 -23.38
CA ARG A 19 -5.85 7.74 -23.71
C ARG A 19 -5.93 6.45 -22.90
N LEU A 20 -6.20 6.56 -21.60
CA LEU A 20 -6.34 5.42 -20.71
C LEU A 20 -7.61 4.62 -21.02
N ALA A 21 -8.75 5.28 -21.24
CA ALA A 21 -10.00 4.64 -21.63
C ALA A 21 -9.85 3.79 -22.90
N ARG A 22 -9.15 4.30 -23.92
CA ARG A 22 -8.85 3.55 -25.15
C ARG A 22 -7.94 2.34 -24.91
N ARG A 23 -6.93 2.48 -24.05
CA ARG A 23 -5.98 1.40 -23.78
C ARG A 23 -6.60 0.27 -22.97
N GLU A 24 -7.49 0.61 -22.03
CA GLU A 24 -8.10 -0.37 -21.12
C GLU A 24 -9.45 -0.89 -21.61
N ASN A 25 -9.95 -0.38 -22.75
CA ASN A 25 -11.27 -0.67 -23.30
C ASN A 25 -12.38 -0.44 -22.26
N ARG A 26 -12.32 0.70 -21.57
CA ARG A 26 -13.23 1.09 -20.47
C ARG A 26 -13.84 2.45 -20.74
N SER A 27 -14.93 2.77 -20.03
CA SER A 27 -15.48 4.12 -20.06
C SER A 27 -14.54 5.11 -19.37
N ILE A 28 -14.62 6.39 -19.77
CA ILE A 28 -13.84 7.46 -19.14
C ILE A 28 -14.21 7.60 -17.66
N ALA A 29 -15.48 7.42 -17.30
CA ALA A 29 -15.94 7.49 -15.93
C ALA A 29 -15.26 6.44 -15.05
N GLU A 30 -15.28 5.16 -15.45
CA GLU A 30 -14.66 4.07 -14.70
C GLU A 30 -13.14 4.26 -14.54
N VAL A 31 -12.46 4.79 -15.57
CA VAL A 31 -11.03 5.08 -15.49
C VAL A 31 -10.75 6.16 -14.46
N VAL A 32 -11.54 7.23 -14.46
CA VAL A 32 -11.32 8.34 -13.54
C VAL A 32 -11.66 7.94 -12.09
N GLU A 33 -12.76 7.22 -11.88
CA GLU A 33 -13.12 6.69 -10.56
C GLU A 33 -12.01 5.81 -9.99
N ARG A 34 -11.54 4.81 -10.76
CA ARG A 34 -10.43 3.94 -10.34
C ARG A 34 -9.13 4.70 -10.10
N ALA A 35 -8.85 5.72 -10.92
CA ALA A 35 -7.66 6.54 -10.74
C ALA A 35 -7.72 7.36 -9.45
N LEU A 36 -8.90 7.89 -9.10
CA LEU A 36 -9.13 8.63 -7.86
C LEU A 36 -9.07 7.71 -6.63
N GLU A 37 -9.69 6.53 -6.68
CA GLU A 37 -9.57 5.51 -5.62
C GLU A 37 -8.10 5.11 -5.41
N ALA A 38 -7.37 4.85 -6.50
CA ALA A 38 -5.96 4.52 -6.43
C ALA A 38 -5.12 5.67 -5.85
N TYR A 39 -5.44 6.92 -6.19
CA TYR A 39 -4.79 8.09 -5.61
C TYR A 39 -5.06 8.20 -4.11
N GLU A 40 -6.31 8.03 -3.68
CA GLU A 40 -6.69 8.04 -2.27
C GLU A 40 -5.94 6.97 -1.47
N ILE A 41 -5.90 5.74 -1.95
CA ILE A 41 -5.16 4.63 -1.31
C ILE A 41 -3.66 4.93 -1.21
N ARG A 42 -3.09 5.60 -2.22
CA ARG A 42 -1.65 5.90 -2.26
C ARG A 42 -1.27 7.09 -1.40
N GLU A 43 -2.05 8.16 -1.44
CA GLU A 43 -1.65 9.47 -0.94
C GLU A 43 -2.42 9.92 0.31
N VAL A 44 -3.65 9.43 0.52
CA VAL A 44 -4.55 9.95 1.57
C VAL A 44 -4.75 8.92 2.69
N GLY A 45 -4.80 7.62 2.35
CA GLY A 45 -5.05 6.53 3.30
C GLY A 45 -3.81 5.96 4.00
N ARG A 46 -2.59 6.48 3.72
CA ARG A 46 -1.37 5.93 4.30
C ARG A 46 -0.92 6.69 5.53
N GLU A 47 -0.81 5.95 6.63
CA GLU A 47 -0.08 6.40 7.81
C GLU A 47 1.41 6.58 7.44
N PRO A 48 2.06 7.72 7.79
CA PRO A 48 3.49 7.88 7.60
C PRO A 48 4.25 6.75 8.28
N ALA A 49 5.31 6.22 7.64
CA ALA A 49 6.05 5.07 8.13
C ALA A 49 6.49 5.24 9.61
N ALA A 50 6.97 6.43 9.97
CA ALA A 50 7.36 6.74 11.34
C ALA A 50 6.20 6.57 12.34
N ARG A 51 5.01 7.03 11.99
CA ARG A 51 3.80 6.92 12.82
C ARG A 51 3.31 5.47 12.90
N PHE A 52 3.37 4.75 11.78
CA PHE A 52 3.05 3.33 11.72
C PHE A 52 3.97 2.50 12.63
N TYR A 53 5.29 2.67 12.52
CA TYR A 53 6.24 1.93 13.34
C TYR A 53 6.15 2.31 14.82
N ALA A 54 5.90 3.58 15.14
CA ALA A 54 5.67 4.01 16.52
C ALA A 54 4.41 3.36 17.12
N ARG A 55 3.31 3.34 16.38
CA ARG A 55 2.06 2.69 16.79
C ARG A 55 2.23 1.18 16.92
N LEU A 56 2.86 0.53 15.94
CA LEU A 56 3.15 -0.91 15.96
C LEU A 56 4.02 -1.29 17.16
N SER A 57 5.06 -0.49 17.43
CA SER A 57 5.92 -0.70 18.59
C SER A 57 5.18 -0.49 19.91
N ALA A 58 4.21 0.41 19.98
CA ALA A 58 3.42 0.64 21.18
C ALA A 58 2.35 -0.44 21.43
N GLU A 59 1.71 -0.93 20.36
CA GLU A 59 0.61 -1.91 20.44
C GLU A 59 1.10 -3.36 20.49
N ALA A 60 2.15 -3.67 19.73
CA ALA A 60 2.63 -5.03 19.50
C ALA A 60 4.15 -5.17 19.74
N GLY A 61 4.78 -4.13 20.28
CA GLY A 61 6.14 -4.23 20.81
C GLY A 61 6.14 -5.24 21.94
N THR A 62 6.54 -6.45 21.61
CA THR A 62 6.76 -7.49 22.59
C THR A 62 8.12 -7.24 23.21
N ASP A 63 8.18 -7.26 24.54
CA ASP A 63 9.43 -7.25 25.30
C ASP A 63 10.10 -8.64 25.17
N ILE A 64 10.35 -9.05 23.92
CA ILE A 64 11.02 -10.30 23.60
C ILE A 64 12.50 -10.07 23.82
N ASP A 65 13.04 -10.76 24.82
CA ASP A 65 14.47 -10.99 24.93
C ASP A 65 14.90 -11.94 23.80
N LEU A 66 15.35 -11.35 22.69
CA LEU A 66 15.84 -12.08 21.53
C LEU A 66 17.02 -12.98 21.89
N ASP A 67 17.88 -12.57 22.83
CA ASP A 67 19.02 -13.38 23.26
C ASP A 67 18.55 -14.63 24.01
N ALA A 68 17.52 -14.51 24.85
CA ALA A 68 16.92 -15.66 25.52
C ALA A 68 16.31 -16.65 24.51
N VAL A 69 15.52 -16.16 23.54
CA VAL A 69 14.88 -17.00 22.51
C VAL A 69 15.93 -17.67 21.62
N ILE A 70 16.96 -16.95 21.21
CA ILE A 70 18.05 -17.50 20.39
C ILE A 70 18.79 -18.59 21.18
N ARG A 71 19.09 -18.38 22.47
CA ARG A 71 19.77 -19.39 23.30
C ARG A 71 18.93 -20.64 23.48
N GLU A 72 17.63 -20.51 23.71
CA GLU A 72 16.71 -21.64 23.86
C GLU A 72 16.61 -22.46 22.56
N GLY A 73 16.50 -21.79 21.41
CA GLY A 73 16.39 -22.45 20.10
C GLY A 73 17.72 -22.96 19.53
N ARG A 74 18.86 -22.59 20.12
CA ARG A 74 20.17 -22.94 19.59
C ARG A 74 20.45 -24.42 19.80
N GLN A 75 20.49 -25.18 18.71
CA GLN A 75 21.05 -26.54 18.69
C GLN A 75 22.50 -26.46 18.20
N PRO A 76 23.50 -26.62 19.09
CA PRO A 76 24.90 -26.61 18.67
C PRO A 76 25.19 -27.85 17.82
N HIS A 77 25.52 -27.66 16.55
CA HIS A 77 26.07 -28.74 15.74
C HIS A 77 27.45 -29.11 16.29
N ARG A 78 27.64 -30.36 16.71
CA ARG A 78 28.89 -30.86 17.32
C ARG A 78 30.04 -31.09 16.32
N GLY A 79 29.88 -30.67 15.07
CA GLY A 79 30.84 -30.96 14.00
C GLY A 79 30.82 -32.44 13.63
N LEU A 80 31.65 -32.81 12.64
CA LEU A 80 31.94 -34.21 12.34
C LEU A 80 33.04 -34.67 13.29
N ASP A 81 32.87 -35.84 13.92
CA ASP A 81 33.97 -36.54 14.59
C ASP A 81 34.93 -37.03 13.51
N LEU A 82 36.02 -36.26 13.31
CA LEU A 82 37.12 -36.57 12.39
C LEU A 82 38.22 -37.34 13.11
#